data_AF-A0A841A8N9-F1
#
_entry.id   AF-A0A841A8N9-F1
#
_cell.length_a   1.000
_cell.length_b   1.000
_cell.length_c   1.000
_cell.angle_alpha   90.00
_cell.angle_beta   90.00
_cell.angle_gamma   90.00
#
_symmetry.space_group_name_H-M   'P 1'
#
loop_
_entity.id
_entity.type
_entity.pdbx_description
1 polymer ?
#
loop_
_entity_poly.entity_id
_entity_poly.type
_entity_poly.pdbx_seq_one_letter_code
_entity_poly.pdbx_strand_id
1 'polypeptide(L)'
;MVSRRRAAGVLVALVASLAACSSRESDQRLVTLDRTRTSPSGEVVAALVAEDDVLHPIICDREGEEMWRDDLEHVERYVPGVLWESGADVLWILSTDHGNASVRRDSSGAWARTMGSDGMPEDVAALVR
;
A
#
# COMPACT_ATOMS: atom_id res chain seq x y z
N MET A 1 -10.90 66.49 -7.99
CA MET A 1 -11.75 65.29 -7.84
C MET A 1 -10.88 64.06 -8.11
N VAL A 2 -10.93 63.06 -7.21
CA VAL A 2 -10.43 61.68 -7.39
C VAL A 2 -8.88 61.55 -7.43
N SER A 3 -8.17 60.65 -6.73
CA SER A 3 -8.53 59.40 -6.07
C SER A 3 -7.55 59.06 -4.93
N ARG A 4 -8.09 58.49 -3.85
CA ARG A 4 -7.36 57.65 -2.88
C ARG A 4 -7.13 56.26 -3.49
N ARG A 5 -6.10 55.54 -3.02
CA ARG A 5 -6.11 54.13 -2.53
C ARG A 5 -4.66 53.61 -2.52
N ARG A 6 -4.02 53.49 -1.34
CA ARG A 6 -4.10 52.42 -0.31
C ARG A 6 -3.28 51.19 -0.67
N ALA A 7 -2.37 50.88 0.25
CA ALA A 7 -1.40 49.79 0.29
C ALA A 7 -1.99 48.42 -0.07
N ALA A 8 -1.26 47.65 -0.89
CA ALA A 8 -1.47 46.23 -1.05
C ALA A 8 -0.55 45.50 -0.07
N GLY A 9 -1.14 44.99 1.02
CA GLY A 9 -0.48 44.04 1.91
C GLY A 9 -0.45 42.67 1.24
N VAL A 10 0.72 42.05 1.17
CA VAL A 10 0.88 40.67 0.71
C VAL A 10 0.57 39.75 1.89
N LEU A 11 -0.60 39.11 1.85
CA LEU A 11 -0.94 37.97 2.71
C LEU A 11 -0.27 36.72 2.14
N VAL A 12 0.86 36.31 2.72
CA VAL A 12 1.43 34.98 2.48
C VAL A 12 0.65 33.99 3.34
N ALA A 13 -0.28 33.27 2.72
CA ALA A 13 -0.96 32.16 3.37
C ALA A 13 0.01 30.96 3.43
N LEU A 14 0.48 30.65 4.64
CA LEU A 14 1.19 29.40 4.93
C LEU A 14 0.17 28.25 4.89
N VAL A 15 0.13 27.52 3.77
CA VAL A 15 -0.58 26.25 3.68
C VAL A 15 0.36 25.16 4.18
N ALA A 16 0.14 24.69 5.40
CA ALA A 16 0.87 23.56 5.98
C ALA A 16 0.39 22.24 5.33
N SER A 17 1.35 21.44 4.87
CA SER A 17 1.19 20.31 3.96
C SER A 17 0.55 19.07 4.61
N LEU A 18 -0.55 18.58 4.03
CA LEU A 18 -1.19 17.29 4.32
C LEU A 18 -0.47 16.07 3.69
N ALA A 19 0.84 16.17 3.46
CA ALA A 19 1.57 15.29 2.53
C ALA A 19 1.60 13.79 2.91
N ALA A 20 1.38 13.45 4.18
CA ALA A 20 1.46 12.06 4.66
C ALA A 20 0.22 11.23 4.34
N CYS A 21 -0.96 11.86 4.15
CA CYS A 21 -2.17 11.13 3.75
C CYS A 21 -2.20 10.89 2.23
N SER A 22 -1.65 11.81 1.44
CA SER A 22 -1.62 11.71 -0.02
C SER A 22 -0.59 10.72 -0.58
N SER A 23 0.49 10.45 0.16
CA SER A 23 1.60 9.63 -0.33
C SER A 23 1.18 8.19 -0.60
N ARG A 24 0.43 7.58 0.33
CA ARG A 24 -0.07 6.21 0.18
C ARG A 24 -1.06 6.13 -0.96
N GLU A 25 -2.15 6.90 -0.97
CA GLU A 25 -3.15 6.83 -2.07
C GLU A 25 -2.55 7.06 -3.47
N SER A 26 -1.42 7.77 -3.55
CA SER A 26 -0.71 8.00 -4.82
C SER A 26 0.32 6.93 -5.20
N ASP A 27 0.73 6.04 -4.29
CA ASP A 27 1.72 5.01 -4.60
C ASP A 27 1.11 4.00 -5.57
N GLN A 28 1.66 3.99 -6.78
CA GLN A 28 1.14 3.18 -7.87
C GLN A 28 1.28 1.69 -7.63
N ARG A 29 2.10 1.26 -6.66
CA ARG A 29 2.29 -0.15 -6.29
C ARG A 29 1.23 -0.67 -5.34
N LEU A 30 0.39 0.18 -4.76
CA LEU A 30 -0.67 -0.27 -3.87
C LEU A 30 -1.74 -1.04 -4.63
N VAL A 31 -2.13 -2.15 -4.03
CA VAL A 31 -3.29 -2.95 -4.36
C VAL A 31 -4.49 -2.39 -3.60
N THR A 32 -5.62 -2.31 -4.30
CA THR A 32 -6.93 -1.95 -3.76
C THR A 32 -7.96 -2.96 -4.25
N LEU A 33 -9.18 -2.91 -3.71
CA LEU A 33 -10.27 -3.81 -4.13
C LEU A 33 -10.60 -3.69 -5.63
N ASP A 34 -10.44 -2.50 -6.21
CA ASP A 34 -10.68 -2.22 -7.63
C ASP A 34 -9.42 -2.39 -8.48
N ARG A 35 -8.26 -2.67 -7.87
CA ARG A 35 -6.98 -2.55 -8.57
C ARG A 35 -5.92 -3.54 -8.10
N THR A 36 -5.59 -4.47 -8.99
CA THR A 36 -4.49 -5.41 -8.82
C THR A 36 -3.15 -4.83 -9.24
N ARG A 37 -2.06 -5.49 -8.84
CA ARG A 37 -0.69 -5.06 -9.12
C ARG A 37 0.20 -6.22 -9.53
N THR A 38 0.79 -6.13 -10.71
CA THR A 38 1.83 -7.06 -11.14
C THR A 38 3.10 -6.85 -10.31
N SER A 39 3.77 -7.94 -9.95
CA SER A 39 5.06 -7.90 -9.27
C SER A 39 6.15 -7.28 -10.16
N PRO A 40 7.28 -6.81 -9.57
CA PRO A 40 8.38 -6.25 -10.34
C PRO A 40 8.98 -7.20 -11.39
N SER A 41 9.01 -8.51 -11.14
CA SER A 41 9.45 -9.50 -12.14
C SER A 41 8.45 -9.66 -13.30
N GLY A 42 7.20 -9.25 -13.07
CA GLY A 42 6.09 -9.49 -13.96
C GLY A 42 5.43 -10.87 -13.77
N GLU A 43 5.97 -11.78 -12.95
CA GLU A 43 5.53 -13.19 -12.92
C GLU A 43 4.19 -13.41 -12.23
N VAL A 44 3.88 -12.60 -11.22
CA VAL A 44 2.69 -12.78 -10.38
C VAL A 44 1.93 -11.46 -10.22
N VAL A 45 0.70 -11.57 -9.74
CA VAL A 45 -0.20 -10.43 -9.50
C VAL A 45 -0.68 -10.48 -8.05
N ALA A 46 -0.58 -9.36 -7.34
CA ALA A 46 -1.22 -9.20 -6.05
C ALA A 46 -2.61 -8.57 -6.22
N ALA A 47 -3.56 -9.07 -5.43
CA ALA A 47 -4.92 -8.58 -5.37
C ALA A 47 -5.40 -8.52 -3.92
N LEU A 48 -6.45 -7.74 -3.69
CA LEU A 48 -7.19 -7.71 -2.43
C LEU A 48 -8.60 -8.18 -2.76
N VAL A 49 -9.04 -9.28 -2.16
CA VAL A 49 -10.39 -9.81 -2.36
C VAL A 49 -11.21 -9.62 -1.10
N ALA A 50 -12.50 -9.34 -1.27
CA ALA A 50 -13.45 -9.25 -0.17
C ALA A 50 -14.32 -10.52 -0.16
N GLU A 51 -14.40 -11.16 1.00
CA GLU A 51 -15.33 -12.25 1.30
C GLU A 51 -16.15 -11.82 2.52
N ASP A 52 -17.44 -11.52 2.28
CA ASP A 52 -18.27 -10.79 3.23
C ASP A 52 -17.60 -9.47 3.67
N ASP A 53 -17.34 -9.28 4.96
CA ASP A 53 -16.69 -8.09 5.53
C ASP A 53 -15.17 -8.29 5.76
N VAL A 54 -14.61 -9.40 5.26
CA VAL A 54 -13.20 -9.77 5.44
C VAL A 54 -12.41 -9.58 4.14
N LEU A 55 -11.26 -8.93 4.27
CA LEU A 55 -10.34 -8.64 3.19
C LEU A 55 -9.15 -9.60 3.23
N HIS A 56 -8.89 -10.26 2.11
CA HIS A 56 -7.76 -11.18 1.94
C HIS A 56 -6.80 -10.66 0.87
N PRO A 57 -5.59 -10.24 1.26
CA PRO A 57 -4.48 -10.13 0.32
C PRO A 57 -4.21 -11.49 -0.32
N ILE A 58 -4.10 -11.54 -1.64
CA ILE A 58 -3.77 -12.77 -2.37
C ILE A 58 -2.66 -12.52 -3.38
N ILE A 59 -1.97 -13.59 -3.77
CA ILE A 59 -1.03 -13.62 -4.88
C ILE A 59 -1.56 -14.65 -5.90
N CYS A 60 -1.73 -14.22 -7.14
CA CYS A 60 -2.12 -15.04 -8.26
C CYS A 60 -0.98 -15.13 -9.29
N ASP A 61 -1.00 -16.16 -10.11
CA ASP A 61 -0.20 -16.16 -11.34
C ASP A 61 -0.80 -15.21 -12.41
N ARG A 62 -0.27 -15.24 -13.63
CA ARG A 62 -0.75 -14.41 -14.74
C ARG A 62 -2.10 -14.86 -15.31
N GLU A 63 -2.48 -16.11 -15.10
CA GLU A 63 -3.75 -16.67 -15.56
C GLU A 63 -4.88 -16.43 -14.54
N GLY A 64 -4.52 -15.97 -13.33
CA GLY A 64 -5.44 -15.68 -12.24
C GLY A 64 -5.57 -16.82 -11.24
N GLU A 65 -4.76 -17.88 -11.33
CA GLU A 65 -4.76 -18.97 -10.36
C GLU A 65 -4.14 -18.49 -9.04
N GLU A 66 -4.86 -18.69 -7.93
CA GLU A 66 -4.41 -18.31 -6.60
C GLU A 66 -3.23 -19.19 -6.16
N MET A 67 -2.09 -18.57 -5.93
CA MET A 67 -0.87 -19.23 -5.46
C MET A 67 -0.68 -19.08 -3.94
N TRP A 68 -1.28 -18.05 -3.35
CA TRP A 68 -1.21 -17.75 -1.92
C TRP A 68 -2.36 -16.84 -1.51
N ARG A 69 -2.83 -17.03 -0.27
CA ARG A 69 -3.84 -16.21 0.37
C ARG A 69 -3.46 -15.93 1.81
N ASP A 70 -3.69 -14.69 2.22
CA ASP A 70 -3.53 -14.30 3.61
C ASP A 70 -4.58 -14.97 4.48
N ASP A 71 -4.13 -15.69 5.51
CA ASP A 71 -4.98 -16.39 6.47
C ASP A 71 -5.45 -15.50 7.62
N LEU A 72 -5.01 -14.24 7.67
CA LEU A 72 -5.47 -13.26 8.65
C LEU A 72 -6.71 -12.51 8.14
N GLU A 73 -7.70 -12.39 9.02
CA GLU A 73 -8.93 -11.67 8.75
C GLU A 73 -8.69 -10.16 8.91
N HIS A 74 -8.58 -9.43 7.81
CA HIS A 74 -8.53 -7.96 7.84
C HIS A 74 -9.93 -7.40 7.65
N VAL A 75 -10.33 -6.44 8.47
CA VAL A 75 -11.67 -5.83 8.38
C VAL A 75 -11.65 -4.55 7.54
N GLU A 76 -12.75 -4.24 6.84
CA GLU A 76 -12.85 -3.06 5.98
C GLU A 76 -12.56 -1.73 6.70
N ARG A 77 -12.82 -1.65 8.00
CA ARG A 77 -12.51 -0.47 8.81
C ARG A 77 -11.01 -0.14 8.82
N TYR A 78 -10.16 -1.16 8.70
CA TYR A 78 -8.70 -1.07 8.77
C TYR A 78 -8.07 -1.74 7.56
N VAL A 79 -8.49 -1.32 6.36
CA VAL A 79 -7.97 -1.85 5.09
C VAL A 79 -6.44 -1.88 5.11
N PRO A 80 -5.82 -3.08 4.96
CA PRO A 80 -4.38 -3.22 4.99
C PRO A 80 -3.75 -2.56 3.76
N GLY A 81 -2.50 -2.13 3.90
CA GLY A 81 -1.72 -1.63 2.77
C GLY A 81 -1.04 -2.80 2.11
N VAL A 82 -1.42 -3.12 0.90
CA VAL A 82 -0.84 -4.24 0.18
C VAL A 82 -0.07 -3.70 -1.00
N LEU A 83 1.23 -3.96 -1.08
CA LEU A 83 2.08 -3.46 -2.16
C LEU A 83 3.31 -4.32 -2.38
N TRP A 84 3.81 -4.33 -3.62
CA TRP A 84 5.10 -4.90 -3.92
C TRP A 84 6.24 -3.97 -3.50
N GLU A 85 7.32 -4.56 -3.03
CA GLU A 85 8.62 -3.89 -2.87
C GLU A 85 9.16 -3.36 -4.21
N SER A 86 9.91 -2.27 -4.17
CA SER A 86 10.58 -1.73 -5.37
C SER A 86 11.67 -2.70 -5.85
N GLY A 87 11.40 -3.41 -6.96
CA GLY A 87 12.41 -4.23 -7.64
C GLY A 87 12.56 -5.66 -7.12
N ALA A 88 11.73 -6.09 -6.18
CA ALA A 88 11.71 -7.46 -5.69
C ALA A 88 10.28 -7.98 -5.57
N ASP A 89 10.12 -9.28 -5.80
CA ASP A 89 8.86 -9.99 -5.62
C ASP A 89 8.64 -10.30 -4.13
N VAL A 90 8.57 -9.23 -3.34
CA VAL A 90 8.27 -9.22 -1.92
C VAL A 90 7.00 -8.40 -1.74
N LEU A 91 5.92 -9.04 -1.29
CA LEU A 91 4.68 -8.35 -0.99
C LEU A 91 4.71 -7.87 0.46
N TRP A 92 4.43 -6.60 0.69
CA TRP A 92 4.26 -6.04 2.02
C TRP A 92 2.77 -5.88 2.34
N ILE A 93 2.40 -6.30 3.54
CA ILE A 93 1.06 -6.15 4.12
C ILE A 93 1.20 -5.27 5.35
N LEU A 94 0.67 -4.05 5.26
CA LEU A 94 0.73 -3.01 6.28
C LEU A 94 -0.62 -2.97 7.01
N SER A 95 -0.78 -3.86 7.99
CA SER A 95 -1.99 -3.99 8.79
C SER A 95 -1.86 -3.25 10.12
N THR A 96 -2.89 -2.49 10.47
CA THR A 96 -3.00 -1.83 11.79
C THR A 96 -3.40 -2.84 12.87
N ASP A 97 -4.15 -3.88 12.51
CA ASP A 97 -4.73 -4.83 13.47
C ASP A 97 -3.75 -5.96 13.81
N HIS A 98 -3.02 -6.45 12.82
CA HIS A 98 -2.15 -7.63 12.94
C HIS A 98 -0.65 -7.28 12.94
N GLY A 99 -0.32 -6.01 12.71
CA GLY A 99 1.04 -5.56 12.44
C GLY A 99 1.47 -5.82 11.00
N ASN A 100 2.66 -5.33 10.67
CA ASN A 100 3.19 -5.47 9.31
C ASN A 100 3.70 -6.89 9.05
N ALA A 101 3.70 -7.30 7.80
CA ALA A 101 4.29 -8.55 7.35
C ALA A 101 4.85 -8.43 5.93
N SER A 102 5.82 -9.29 5.61
CA SER A 102 6.28 -9.52 4.24
C SER A 102 5.90 -10.92 3.77
N VAL A 103 5.62 -11.08 2.49
CA VAL A 103 5.35 -12.36 1.84
C VAL A 103 6.39 -12.56 0.75
N ARG A 104 7.12 -13.67 0.82
CA ARG A 104 8.25 -13.98 -0.07
C ARG A 104 8.21 -15.45 -0.46
N ARG A 105 8.75 -15.81 -1.63
CA ARG A 105 9.02 -17.22 -1.95
C ARG A 105 10.09 -17.76 -1.02
N ASP A 106 9.85 -18.91 -0.41
CA ASP A 106 10.83 -19.66 0.35
C ASP A 106 11.76 -20.46 -0.59
N SER A 107 12.67 -21.25 -0.01
CA SER A 107 13.61 -22.09 -0.78
C SER A 107 12.94 -23.17 -1.64
N SER A 108 11.68 -23.51 -1.34
CA SER A 108 10.88 -24.45 -2.14
C SER A 108 10.10 -23.77 -3.27
N GLY A 109 10.08 -22.43 -3.29
CA GLY A 109 9.31 -21.62 -4.23
C GLY A 109 7.88 -21.32 -3.77
N ALA A 110 7.46 -21.81 -2.60
CA ALA A 110 6.17 -21.50 -2.01
C ALA A 110 6.18 -20.11 -1.36
N TRP A 111 5.06 -19.40 -1.42
CA TRP A 111 4.92 -18.11 -0.74
C TRP A 111 4.71 -18.30 0.75
N ALA A 112 5.52 -17.61 1.55
CA ALA A 112 5.48 -17.65 3.01
C ALA A 112 5.43 -16.23 3.57
N ARG A 113 4.56 -16.04 4.58
CA ARG A 113 4.46 -14.79 5.34
C ARG A 113 5.45 -14.79 6.50
N THR A 114 6.16 -13.68 6.67
CA THR A 114 6.96 -13.38 7.86
C THR A 114 6.43 -12.12 8.51
N MET A 115 6.00 -12.23 9.77
CA MET A 115 5.53 -11.09 10.56
C MET A 115 6.68 -10.15 10.94
N GLY A 116 6.35 -8.87 11.10
CA GLY A 116 7.28 -7.81 11.45
C GLY A 116 7.73 -6.96 10.26
N SER A 117 8.52 -5.93 10.56
CA SER A 117 9.06 -4.98 9.58
C SER A 117 10.54 -5.23 9.28
N ASP A 118 11.07 -6.42 9.60
CA ASP A 118 12.47 -6.74 9.41
C ASP A 118 12.83 -6.72 7.92
N GLY A 119 13.80 -5.88 7.57
CA GLY A 119 14.20 -5.64 6.18
C GLY A 119 13.18 -4.85 5.37
N MET A 120 12.24 -4.14 6.00
CA MET A 120 11.32 -3.24 5.31
C MET A 120 12.08 -2.06 4.69
N PRO A 121 11.96 -1.84 3.37
CA PRO A 121 12.54 -0.67 2.71
C PRO A 121 11.97 0.65 3.23
N GLU A 122 12.77 1.72 3.22
CA GLU A 122 12.36 3.03 3.72
C GLU A 122 11.13 3.60 3.00
N ASP A 123 11.02 3.37 1.69
CA ASP A 123 9.87 3.82 0.90
C ASP A 123 8.58 3.08 1.25
N VAL A 124 8.66 1.81 1.67
CA VAL A 124 7.53 1.06 2.20
C VAL A 124 7.22 1.50 3.65
N ALA A 125 8.25 1.69 4.47
CA ALA A 125 8.11 2.13 5.86
C ALA A 125 7.41 3.51 5.95
N ALA A 126 7.67 4.40 4.98
CA ALA A 126 7.00 5.69 4.87
C ALA A 126 5.48 5.61 4.63
N LEU A 127 4.94 4.43 4.32
CA LEU A 127 3.52 4.18 4.09
C LEU A 127 2.80 3.54 5.28
N VAL A 128 3.53 3.15 6.34
CA VAL A 128 2.96 2.61 7.58
C VAL A 128 2.12 3.69 8.28
N ARG A 129 0.99 3.30 8.86
CA ARG A 129 0.04 4.18 9.56
C ARG A 129 0.20 4.10 11.07
#